data_AF-A0A3M8G3K7-F1
#
_entry.id   AF-A0A3M8G3K7-F1
#
_cell.length_a   1.000
_cell.length_b   1.000
_cell.length_c   1.000
_cell.angle_alpha   90.00
_cell.angle_beta   90.00
_cell.angle_gamma   90.00
#
_symmetry.space_group_name_H-M   'P 1'
#
loop_
_entity.id
_entity.type
_entity.pdbx_description
1 polymer ?
#
loop_
_entity_poly.entity_id
_entity_poly.type
_entity_poly.pdbx_seq_one_letter_code
_entity_poly.pdbx_strand_id
1 'polypeptide(L)'
;MQTDIKNINSFRKFTRNNKAPNKDGAFVLYWLQITRRFHYNYALEFAIAWANKLGKPLLVYEGLNIAYPWACDRFHKFMMEGMKENLDYAKSQGINFYSFVESEKGQGRGLFYKLAEEACMVISDEHPVFITRKHNESVSKKLDIPYITIDSNGLIPLGVTDKDPYSAYLFRKVMQKHFIEAYTNPPKENPIRDLKNKDKIILSSEFLNTYPAGDVLLEDIGKSISQFDIDHEILPIGAKGTRKAALAKLDDFIVNSLFEYNEKRNHPDEQKTSGLSGWLHFGKISEYEIVKAVLEKQPEDWDIGSITRNGGKNSGFFNGNSSIESFLDEVITWREVGFHYAHHRPDYDKFESLPAWVQETMADHRDDKREHLYTFEEFEKSKTHDELWNAAQTQLREEGIIHNYLRMLWGKKVIEWTPDYRTALDYLIELNNKYAIDGRDPNSYSGIFWCLGRFDRAWQEREVFGKLRYMTSESTRKKVKLNQYLNKYGAQKSLL
;
A
#
# COMPACT_ATOMS: atom_id res chain seq x y z
N MET A 1 12.31 1.64 -29.12
CA MET A 1 13.57 0.95 -28.74
C MET A 1 13.36 0.22 -27.42
N GLN A 2 13.25 -1.10 -27.45
CA GLN A 2 13.03 -1.96 -26.27
C GLN A 2 14.38 -2.21 -25.59
N THR A 3 14.43 -2.04 -24.26
CA THR A 3 15.46 -2.65 -23.41
C THR A 3 14.84 -3.96 -22.96
N ASP A 4 15.21 -5.08 -23.59
CA ASP A 4 14.68 -6.40 -23.22
C ASP A 4 15.30 -6.84 -21.89
N ILE A 5 14.71 -6.36 -20.80
CA ILE A 5 14.97 -6.85 -19.46
C ILE A 5 14.01 -8.01 -19.27
N LYS A 6 14.55 -9.23 -19.25
CA LYS A 6 13.78 -10.49 -19.25
C LYS A 6 12.64 -10.52 -18.22
N ASN A 7 12.81 -9.83 -17.09
CA ASN A 7 11.86 -9.84 -15.97
C ASN A 7 10.88 -8.67 -15.96
N ILE A 8 11.02 -7.69 -16.86
CA ILE A 8 10.12 -6.54 -16.99
C ILE A 8 9.38 -6.66 -18.31
N ASN A 9 8.28 -7.42 -18.28
CA ASN A 9 7.41 -7.57 -19.44
C ASN A 9 6.65 -6.25 -19.75
N SER A 10 6.05 -6.17 -20.94
CA SER A 10 5.30 -4.99 -21.37
C SER A 10 4.13 -4.64 -20.45
N PHE A 11 3.61 -5.60 -19.68
CA PHE A 11 2.50 -5.37 -18.75
C PHE A 11 2.89 -4.60 -17.47
N ARG A 12 4.19 -4.47 -17.16
CA ARG A 12 4.67 -3.65 -16.05
C ARG A 12 5.05 -2.23 -16.46
N LYS A 13 5.18 -1.95 -17.75
CA LYS A 13 5.75 -0.69 -18.26
C LYS A 13 4.67 0.23 -18.81
N PHE A 14 4.61 1.45 -18.28
CA PHE A 14 3.68 2.49 -18.71
C PHE A 14 4.45 3.67 -19.28
N THR A 15 4.34 3.88 -20.59
CA THR A 15 4.94 5.03 -21.27
C THR A 15 4.04 6.26 -21.08
N ARG A 16 4.54 7.31 -20.42
CA ARG A 16 3.75 8.50 -20.08
C ARG A 16 3.85 9.62 -21.10
N ASN A 17 4.89 9.62 -21.94
CA ASN A 17 5.03 10.47 -23.13
C ASN A 17 5.89 9.76 -24.19
N ASN A 18 5.86 10.28 -25.43
CA ASN A 18 6.62 9.72 -26.56
C ASN A 18 7.89 10.52 -26.89
N LYS A 19 8.51 11.16 -25.89
CA LYS A 19 9.75 11.93 -26.05
C LYS A 19 10.95 10.98 -26.21
N ALA A 20 12.03 11.47 -26.81
CA ALA A 20 13.29 10.73 -26.93
C ALA A 20 14.27 11.11 -25.80
N PRO A 21 15.13 10.19 -25.32
CA PRO A 21 16.11 10.53 -24.28
C PRO A 21 17.00 11.72 -24.67
N ASN A 22 17.22 12.65 -23.73
CA ASN A 22 18.19 13.72 -23.89
C ASN A 22 19.61 13.13 -23.76
N LYS A 23 20.39 13.14 -24.86
CA LYS A 23 21.74 12.58 -24.88
C LYS A 23 22.75 13.39 -24.05
N ASP A 24 22.48 14.68 -23.92
CA ASP A 24 23.33 15.64 -23.20
C ASP A 24 22.99 15.69 -21.70
N GLY A 25 21.92 15.00 -21.26
CA GLY A 25 21.58 14.88 -19.85
C GLY A 25 22.73 14.29 -19.02
N ALA A 26 22.87 14.73 -17.78
CA ALA A 26 23.94 14.33 -16.88
C ALA A 26 23.75 12.92 -16.32
N PHE A 27 22.50 12.52 -16.07
CA PHE A 27 22.15 11.26 -15.42
C PHE A 27 20.81 10.70 -15.88
N VAL A 28 20.54 9.43 -15.56
CA VAL A 28 19.17 8.90 -15.55
C VAL A 28 18.55 9.19 -14.19
N LEU A 29 17.33 9.74 -14.16
CA LEU A 29 16.63 10.06 -12.92
C LEU A 29 15.63 8.94 -12.58
N TYR A 30 15.80 8.30 -11.42
CA TYR A 30 14.76 7.46 -10.84
C TYR A 30 14.06 8.22 -9.71
N TRP A 31 12.79 8.57 -9.93
CA TRP A 31 11.94 9.17 -8.91
C TRP A 31 11.22 8.08 -8.11
N LEU A 32 11.75 7.80 -6.91
CA LEU A 32 11.26 6.83 -5.95
C LEU A 32 10.09 7.43 -5.16
N GLN A 33 8.85 7.10 -5.53
CA GLN A 33 7.65 7.73 -4.96
C GLN A 33 7.02 6.88 -3.84
N ILE A 34 6.74 5.60 -4.14
CA ILE A 34 5.97 4.71 -3.27
C ILE A 34 6.67 3.37 -3.02
N THR A 35 7.47 2.87 -3.96
CA THR A 35 8.17 1.58 -3.79
C THR A 35 9.51 1.75 -3.09
N ARG A 36 9.51 2.42 -1.93
CA ARG A 36 10.65 3.01 -1.21
C ARG A 36 11.65 1.99 -0.63
N ARG A 37 12.23 1.17 -1.51
CA ARG A 37 13.24 0.15 -1.24
C ARG A 37 14.14 -0.02 -2.47
N PHE A 38 15.37 -0.47 -2.22
CA PHE A 38 16.30 -0.86 -3.28
C PHE A 38 16.20 -2.34 -3.69
N HIS A 39 15.74 -3.21 -2.79
CA HIS A 39 15.68 -4.65 -3.05
C HIS A 39 14.37 -5.05 -3.71
N TYR A 40 14.41 -5.99 -4.64
CA TYR A 40 13.22 -6.52 -5.33
C TYR A 40 12.32 -5.39 -5.88
N ASN A 41 12.91 -4.47 -6.64
CA ASN A 41 12.25 -3.30 -7.21
C ASN A 41 12.43 -3.25 -8.74
N TYR A 42 11.37 -3.54 -9.50
CA TYR A 42 11.36 -3.52 -10.96
C TYR A 42 11.67 -2.13 -11.54
N ALA A 43 11.14 -1.07 -10.95
CA ALA A 43 11.35 0.31 -11.41
C ALA A 43 12.83 0.73 -11.29
N LEU A 44 13.47 0.39 -10.17
CA LEU A 44 14.90 0.60 -10.00
C LEU A 44 15.73 -0.25 -10.99
N GLU A 45 15.39 -1.53 -11.16
CA GLU A 45 16.08 -2.41 -12.13
C GLU A 45 15.97 -1.85 -13.56
N PHE A 46 14.80 -1.33 -13.94
CA PHE A 46 14.59 -0.67 -15.21
C PHE A 46 15.42 0.61 -15.36
N ALA A 47 15.50 1.44 -14.31
CA ALA A 47 16.30 2.65 -14.32
C ALA A 47 17.80 2.34 -14.47
N ILE A 48 18.30 1.31 -13.79
CA ILE A 48 19.70 0.85 -13.90
C ILE A 48 20.00 0.34 -15.31
N ALA A 49 19.10 -0.42 -15.91
CA ALA A 49 19.28 -0.89 -17.28
C ALA A 49 19.37 0.28 -18.29
N TRP A 50 18.57 1.33 -18.10
CA TRP A 50 18.67 2.55 -18.92
C TRP A 50 19.94 3.35 -18.66
N ALA A 51 20.34 3.51 -17.40
CA ALA A 51 21.61 4.15 -17.03
C ALA A 51 22.78 3.45 -17.73
N ASN A 52 22.83 2.11 -17.64
CA ASN A 52 23.82 1.29 -18.31
C ASN A 52 23.77 1.42 -19.84
N LYS A 53 22.59 1.45 -20.44
CA LYS A 53 22.42 1.59 -21.89
C LYS A 53 22.91 2.94 -22.41
N LEU A 54 22.71 4.00 -21.62
CA LEU A 54 23.13 5.35 -21.98
C LEU A 54 24.58 5.66 -21.56
N GLY A 55 25.21 4.78 -20.77
CA GLY A 55 26.54 5.01 -20.20
C GLY A 55 26.57 6.12 -19.14
N LYS A 56 25.42 6.46 -18.55
CA LYS A 56 25.23 7.59 -17.62
C LYS A 56 25.10 7.09 -16.18
N PRO A 57 25.49 7.87 -15.16
CA PRO A 57 25.19 7.54 -13.77
C PRO A 57 23.67 7.62 -13.51
N LEU A 58 23.24 6.94 -12.45
CA LEU A 58 21.86 6.98 -11.95
C LEU A 58 21.77 7.95 -10.76
N LEU A 59 20.80 8.85 -10.77
CA LEU A 59 20.35 9.61 -9.60
C LEU A 59 19.02 9.03 -9.11
N VAL A 60 18.97 8.60 -7.85
CA VAL A 60 17.72 8.23 -7.19
C VAL A 60 17.24 9.42 -6.36
N TYR A 61 16.00 9.85 -6.60
CA TYR A 61 15.36 10.94 -5.86
C TYR A 61 14.19 10.41 -5.03
N GLU A 62 14.25 10.59 -3.71
CA GLU A 62 13.15 10.29 -2.77
C GLU A 62 12.70 11.59 -2.08
N GLY A 63 11.44 11.98 -2.31
CA GLY A 63 10.84 13.19 -1.73
C GLY A 63 9.80 12.89 -0.65
N LEU A 64 9.72 13.74 0.37
CA LEU A 64 8.64 13.79 1.34
C LEU A 64 8.16 15.23 1.51
N ASN A 65 6.90 15.48 1.17
CA ASN A 65 6.24 16.77 1.29
C ASN A 65 5.46 16.82 2.61
N ILE A 66 5.18 18.00 3.17
CA ILE A 66 4.36 18.14 4.40
C ILE A 66 2.91 18.56 4.11
N ALA A 67 2.64 19.10 2.93
CA ALA A 67 1.34 19.56 2.45
C ALA A 67 0.59 18.47 1.65
N TYR A 68 0.31 17.32 2.28
CA TYR A 68 -0.58 16.31 1.73
C TYR A 68 -1.72 15.95 2.71
N PRO A 69 -2.89 15.47 2.23
CA PRO A 69 -3.99 15.08 3.11
C PRO A 69 -3.55 14.08 4.19
N TRP A 70 -3.96 14.33 5.43
CA TRP A 70 -3.64 13.51 6.61
C TRP A 70 -2.15 13.47 6.98
N ALA A 71 -1.32 14.42 6.51
CA ALA A 71 0.05 14.57 6.99
C ALA A 71 0.09 14.70 8.51
N CYS A 72 0.80 13.79 9.19
CA CYS A 72 0.91 13.75 10.64
C CYS A 72 2.23 13.12 11.11
N ASP A 73 2.54 13.24 12.40
CA ASP A 73 3.76 12.70 13.03
C ASP A 73 3.95 11.21 12.75
N ARG A 74 2.87 10.42 12.86
CA ARG A 74 2.90 8.97 12.61
C ARG A 74 3.42 8.63 11.23
N PHE A 75 2.84 9.22 10.20
CA PHE A 75 3.21 8.89 8.81
C PHE A 75 4.59 9.45 8.48
N HIS A 76 4.91 10.66 8.93
CA HIS A 76 6.22 11.28 8.70
C HIS A 76 7.33 10.46 9.35
N LYS A 77 7.18 10.06 10.62
CA LYS A 77 8.20 9.26 11.30
C LYS A 77 8.44 7.95 10.57
N PHE A 78 7.38 7.22 10.23
CA PHE A 78 7.49 5.94 9.53
C PHE A 78 8.17 6.09 8.16
N MET A 79 7.81 7.11 7.38
CA MET A 79 8.43 7.35 6.07
C MET A 79 9.89 7.79 6.19
N MET A 80 10.21 8.71 7.10
CA MET A 80 11.55 9.26 7.32
C MET A 80 12.52 8.20 7.85
N GLU A 81 12.09 7.31 8.74
CA GLU A 81 12.94 6.21 9.23
C GLU A 81 13.40 5.32 8.07
N GLY A 82 12.48 4.95 7.17
CA GLY A 82 12.83 4.18 5.98
C GLY A 82 13.64 4.99 4.95
N MET A 83 13.42 6.30 4.84
CA MET A 83 14.22 7.17 3.97
C MET A 83 15.66 7.29 4.49
N LYS A 84 15.87 7.37 5.82
CA LYS A 84 17.19 7.34 6.45
C LYS A 84 17.92 6.02 6.16
N GLU A 85 17.22 4.89 6.28
CA GLU A 85 17.80 3.59 5.93
C GLU A 85 18.20 3.51 4.44
N ASN A 86 17.37 4.04 3.54
CA ASN A 86 17.71 4.14 2.12
C ASN A 86 18.93 5.04 1.87
N LEU A 87 19.01 6.19 2.54
CA LEU A 87 20.15 7.11 2.45
C LEU A 87 21.45 6.43 2.90
N ASP A 88 21.43 5.77 4.06
CA ASP A 88 22.59 5.05 4.60
C ASP A 88 23.02 3.90 3.70
N TYR A 89 22.06 3.14 3.18
CA TYR A 89 22.31 2.07 2.23
C TYR A 89 22.94 2.63 0.94
N ALA A 90 22.37 3.69 0.35
CA ALA A 90 22.89 4.31 -0.86
C ALA A 90 24.32 4.83 -0.68
N LYS A 91 24.61 5.48 0.46
CA LYS A 91 25.97 5.92 0.84
C LYS A 91 26.93 4.73 0.89
N SER A 92 26.54 3.64 1.55
CA SER A 92 27.36 2.42 1.64
C SER A 92 27.64 1.74 0.29
N GLN A 93 26.72 1.87 -0.67
CA GLN A 93 26.82 1.26 -2.00
C GLN A 93 27.42 2.20 -3.06
N GLY A 94 27.75 3.43 -2.68
CA GLY A 94 28.29 4.47 -3.57
C GLY A 94 27.28 4.99 -4.58
N ILE A 95 25.98 4.96 -4.27
CA ILE A 95 24.89 5.36 -5.17
C ILE A 95 24.56 6.83 -4.98
N ASN A 96 24.30 7.54 -6.09
CA ASN A 96 23.80 8.91 -6.02
C ASN A 96 22.33 8.86 -5.58
N PHE A 97 22.08 9.29 -4.36
CA PHE A 97 20.77 9.34 -3.74
C PHE A 97 20.56 10.74 -3.18
N TYR A 98 19.53 11.42 -3.66
CA TYR A 98 19.13 12.74 -3.20
C TYR A 98 17.81 12.60 -2.45
N SER A 99 17.89 12.75 -1.13
CA SER A 99 16.73 12.80 -0.25
C SER A 99 16.27 14.25 -0.12
N PHE A 100 14.96 14.48 -0.11
CA PHE A 100 14.39 15.79 0.20
C PHE A 100 13.21 15.63 1.15
N VAL A 101 13.28 16.30 2.29
CA VAL A 101 12.18 16.41 3.26
C VAL A 101 11.80 17.88 3.31
N GLU A 102 10.57 18.18 2.94
CA GLU A 102 10.04 19.54 2.98
C GLU A 102 9.87 19.99 4.43
N SER A 103 10.59 21.03 4.85
CA SER A 103 10.43 21.57 6.21
C SER A 103 9.38 22.69 6.27
N GLU A 104 9.14 23.37 5.15
CA GLU A 104 8.19 24.48 5.03
C GLU A 104 7.30 24.31 3.80
N LYS A 105 6.01 24.60 3.95
CA LYS A 105 5.01 24.37 2.89
C LYS A 105 5.41 25.08 1.60
N GLY A 106 5.61 24.30 0.54
CA GLY A 106 5.94 24.80 -0.79
C GLY A 106 7.44 24.93 -1.09
N GLN A 107 8.33 24.65 -0.14
CA GLN A 107 9.78 24.63 -0.35
C GLN A 107 10.18 23.61 -1.44
N GLY A 108 9.46 22.49 -1.57
CA GLY A 108 9.74 21.49 -2.61
C GLY A 108 9.20 21.83 -4.00
N ARG A 109 8.53 22.98 -4.18
CA ARG A 109 7.87 23.33 -5.44
C ARG A 109 8.89 23.50 -6.56
N GLY A 110 8.76 22.69 -7.61
CA GLY A 110 9.61 22.78 -8.81
C GLY A 110 10.87 21.92 -8.75
N LEU A 111 11.25 21.40 -7.57
CA LEU A 111 12.44 20.57 -7.35
C LEU A 111 12.54 19.42 -8.37
N PHE A 112 11.49 18.62 -8.49
CA PHE A 112 11.47 17.48 -9.42
C PHE A 112 11.76 17.92 -10.87
N TYR A 113 11.17 19.04 -11.31
CA TYR A 113 11.37 19.53 -12.67
C TYR A 113 12.81 20.02 -12.90
N LYS A 114 13.42 20.65 -11.88
CA LYS A 114 14.83 21.05 -11.93
C LYS A 114 15.77 19.86 -12.08
N LEU A 115 15.52 18.77 -11.35
CA LEU A 115 16.27 17.51 -11.55
C LEU A 115 16.01 16.91 -12.93
N ALA A 116 14.77 16.98 -13.43
CA ALA A 116 14.41 16.44 -14.73
C ALA A 116 15.02 17.24 -15.90
N GLU A 117 15.22 18.55 -15.76
CA GLU A 117 15.89 19.41 -16.77
C GLU A 117 17.32 18.91 -17.07
N GLU A 118 18.03 18.40 -16.07
CA GLU A 118 19.39 17.86 -16.20
C GLU A 118 19.43 16.36 -16.57
N ALA A 119 18.28 15.68 -16.57
CA ALA A 119 18.21 14.23 -16.77
C ALA A 119 18.15 13.83 -18.26
N CYS A 120 18.65 12.64 -18.57
CA CYS A 120 18.47 12.00 -19.87
C CYS A 120 17.02 11.54 -20.07
N MET A 121 16.43 11.03 -18.99
CA MET A 121 15.07 10.50 -18.91
C MET A 121 14.67 10.31 -17.45
N VAL A 122 13.36 10.19 -17.22
CA VAL A 122 12.80 9.91 -15.90
C VAL A 122 12.14 8.54 -15.89
N ILE A 123 12.52 7.72 -14.90
CA ILE A 123 11.81 6.51 -14.50
C ILE A 123 11.13 6.79 -13.15
N SER A 124 9.93 6.27 -12.92
CA SER A 124 9.28 6.34 -11.61
C SER A 124 8.37 5.12 -11.36
N ASP A 125 7.70 5.12 -10.23
CA ASP A 125 6.80 4.04 -9.80
C ASP A 125 5.42 4.18 -10.46
N GLU A 126 4.89 3.08 -10.99
CA GLU A 126 3.46 2.99 -11.30
C GLU A 126 2.68 2.79 -10.00
N HIS A 127 1.62 3.56 -9.76
CA HIS A 127 0.72 3.31 -8.64
C HIS A 127 -0.68 3.88 -8.94
N PRO A 128 -1.76 3.12 -8.69
CA PRO A 128 -3.07 3.43 -9.27
C PRO A 128 -3.92 4.44 -8.46
N VAL A 129 -3.49 4.87 -7.27
CA VAL A 129 -4.29 5.72 -6.37
C VAL A 129 -3.54 6.94 -5.83
N PHE A 130 -4.28 7.79 -5.12
CA PHE A 130 -3.79 8.93 -4.35
C PHE A 130 -2.91 9.88 -5.17
N ILE A 131 -1.85 10.42 -4.56
CA ILE A 131 -1.01 11.47 -5.16
C ILE A 131 -0.16 10.92 -6.31
N THR A 132 0.36 9.69 -6.18
CA THR A 132 1.22 9.09 -7.20
C THR A 132 0.50 8.91 -8.53
N ARG A 133 -0.79 8.52 -8.53
CA ARG A 133 -1.58 8.47 -9.77
C ARG A 133 -1.63 9.84 -10.45
N LYS A 134 -1.94 10.90 -9.69
CA LYS A 134 -2.02 12.28 -10.21
C LYS A 134 -0.67 12.73 -10.77
N HIS A 135 0.44 12.40 -10.10
CA HIS A 135 1.78 12.67 -10.61
C HIS A 135 2.02 11.97 -11.95
N ASN A 136 1.76 10.66 -12.01
CA ASN A 136 1.99 9.84 -13.19
C ASN A 136 1.19 10.34 -14.42
N GLU A 137 -0.01 10.88 -14.22
CA GLU A 137 -0.88 11.42 -15.27
C GLU A 137 -0.56 12.88 -15.68
N SER A 138 0.00 13.70 -14.80
CA SER A 138 0.16 15.15 -15.02
C SER A 138 1.57 15.59 -15.36
N VAL A 139 2.58 14.93 -14.80
CA VAL A 139 4.00 15.32 -14.93
C VAL A 139 4.48 15.22 -16.38
N SER A 140 4.07 14.18 -17.11
CA SER A 140 4.55 13.92 -18.48
C SER A 140 4.29 15.07 -19.46
N LYS A 141 3.25 15.88 -19.20
CA LYS A 141 2.83 17.03 -20.02
C LYS A 141 3.82 18.19 -19.98
N LYS A 142 4.69 18.23 -18.96
CA LYS A 142 5.67 19.30 -18.72
C LYS A 142 7.11 18.87 -18.95
N LEU A 143 7.33 17.62 -19.40
CA LEU A 143 8.66 17.08 -19.62
C LEU A 143 8.98 16.98 -21.12
N ASP A 144 10.17 17.46 -21.48
CA ASP A 144 10.73 17.30 -22.83
C ASP A 144 11.59 16.05 -23.00
N ILE A 145 11.76 15.28 -21.92
CA ILE A 145 12.44 13.99 -21.88
C ILE A 145 11.45 12.85 -21.65
N PRO A 146 11.84 11.58 -21.91
CA PRO A 146 10.97 10.43 -21.69
C PRO A 146 10.60 10.31 -20.22
N TYR A 147 9.32 10.08 -19.97
CA TYR A 147 8.83 9.69 -18.65
C TYR A 147 8.15 8.33 -18.73
N ILE A 148 8.67 7.37 -17.98
CA ILE A 148 8.19 5.99 -17.94
C ILE A 148 7.94 5.61 -16.48
N THR A 149 6.79 5.02 -16.20
CA THR A 149 6.48 4.46 -14.88
C THR A 149 6.46 2.94 -14.95
N ILE A 150 6.94 2.28 -13.89
CA ILE A 150 7.10 0.84 -13.82
C ILE A 150 6.35 0.28 -12.61
N ASP A 151 5.56 -0.75 -12.83
CA ASP A 151 4.81 -1.47 -11.81
C ASP A 151 5.70 -2.37 -10.95
N SER A 152 6.00 -1.85 -9.75
CA SER A 152 6.69 -2.52 -8.65
C SER A 152 5.75 -2.81 -7.45
N ASN A 153 4.42 -2.74 -7.65
CA ASN A 153 3.44 -2.80 -6.55
C ASN A 153 3.25 -4.21 -5.98
N GLY A 154 3.21 -5.22 -6.86
CA GLY A 154 2.88 -6.60 -6.53
C GLY A 154 3.51 -7.62 -7.48
N LEU A 155 3.15 -8.88 -7.26
CA LEU A 155 3.55 -10.02 -8.05
C LEU A 155 2.89 -10.02 -9.44
N ILE A 156 1.59 -9.80 -9.57
CA ILE A 156 0.90 -9.83 -10.87
C ILE A 156 0.94 -8.43 -11.52
N PRO A 157 1.45 -8.29 -12.76
CA PRO A 157 1.55 -6.99 -13.42
C PRO A 157 0.19 -6.33 -13.66
N LEU A 158 0.03 -5.05 -13.33
CA LEU A 158 -1.25 -4.32 -13.54
C LEU A 158 -1.79 -4.42 -14.97
N GLY A 159 -0.89 -4.39 -15.97
CA GLY A 159 -1.26 -4.44 -17.38
C GLY A 159 -1.82 -5.77 -17.87
N VAL A 160 -1.83 -6.85 -17.07
CA VAL A 160 -2.40 -8.14 -17.51
C VAL A 160 -3.94 -8.19 -17.42
N THR A 161 -4.55 -7.29 -16.67
CA THR A 161 -6.02 -7.20 -16.58
C THR A 161 -6.56 -6.25 -17.65
N ASP A 162 -7.49 -6.72 -18.47
CA ASP A 162 -8.12 -5.90 -19.53
C ASP A 162 -9.16 -4.90 -19.00
N LYS A 163 -9.71 -5.14 -17.81
CA LYS A 163 -10.71 -4.30 -17.13
C LYS A 163 -10.67 -4.49 -15.62
N ASP A 164 -11.40 -3.65 -14.89
CA ASP A 164 -11.56 -3.78 -13.45
C ASP A 164 -12.13 -5.15 -13.07
N PRO A 165 -11.51 -5.89 -12.13
CA PRO A 165 -12.07 -7.15 -11.68
C PRO A 165 -13.39 -6.93 -10.94
N TYR A 166 -14.45 -7.62 -11.35
CA TYR A 166 -15.75 -7.53 -10.66
C TYR A 166 -15.76 -8.28 -9.31
N SER A 167 -14.92 -9.30 -9.14
CA SER A 167 -14.83 -10.09 -7.92
C SER A 167 -13.45 -10.71 -7.74
N ALA A 168 -13.11 -11.05 -6.48
CA ALA A 168 -11.88 -11.78 -6.17
C ALA A 168 -11.79 -13.13 -6.90
N TYR A 169 -12.92 -13.81 -7.14
CA TYR A 169 -12.95 -15.06 -7.91
C TYR A 169 -12.45 -14.86 -9.36
N LEU A 170 -12.91 -13.80 -10.03
CA LEU A 170 -12.49 -13.51 -11.40
C LEU A 170 -11.04 -13.05 -11.44
N PHE A 171 -10.62 -12.20 -10.50
CA PHE A 171 -9.21 -11.82 -10.39
C PHE A 171 -8.31 -13.04 -10.14
N ARG A 172 -8.73 -13.97 -9.28
CA ARG A 172 -7.97 -15.20 -9.00
C ARG A 172 -7.71 -16.02 -10.26
N LYS A 173 -8.62 -16.05 -11.24
CA LYS A 173 -8.34 -16.70 -12.54
C LYS A 173 -7.19 -16.04 -13.30
N VAL A 174 -7.11 -14.70 -13.26
CA VAL A 174 -6.02 -13.92 -13.87
C VAL A 174 -4.73 -14.19 -13.11
N MET A 175 -4.74 -14.06 -11.78
CA MET A 175 -3.59 -14.35 -10.92
C MET A 175 -3.05 -15.77 -11.21
N GLN A 176 -3.90 -16.81 -11.16
CA GLN A 176 -3.50 -18.19 -11.40
C GLN A 176 -2.96 -18.45 -12.81
N LYS A 177 -3.44 -17.69 -13.80
CA LYS A 177 -2.94 -17.78 -15.17
C LYS A 177 -1.51 -17.26 -15.27
N HIS A 178 -1.18 -16.19 -14.55
CA HIS A 178 0.06 -15.43 -14.68
C HIS A 178 1.08 -15.69 -13.55
N PHE A 179 0.68 -16.37 -12.47
CA PHE A 179 1.51 -16.58 -11.27
C PHE A 179 2.88 -17.19 -11.60
N ILE A 180 2.92 -18.29 -12.36
CA ILE A 180 4.17 -19.00 -12.66
C ILE A 180 5.15 -18.07 -13.42
N GLU A 181 4.66 -17.36 -14.42
CA GLU A 181 5.49 -16.42 -15.19
C GLU A 181 6.01 -15.28 -14.30
N ALA A 182 5.14 -14.70 -13.48
CA ALA A 182 5.48 -13.61 -12.58
C ALA A 182 6.47 -14.03 -11.48
N TYR A 183 6.28 -15.21 -10.90
CA TYR A 183 7.12 -15.73 -9.83
C TYR A 183 8.50 -16.19 -10.33
N THR A 184 8.57 -16.74 -11.54
CA THR A 184 9.84 -17.22 -12.13
C THR A 184 10.64 -16.12 -12.85
N ASN A 185 10.06 -14.94 -13.06
CA ASN A 185 10.75 -13.77 -13.61
C ASN A 185 10.61 -12.55 -12.66
N PRO A 186 11.15 -12.65 -11.43
CA PRO A 186 11.01 -11.63 -10.39
C PRO A 186 11.95 -10.44 -10.61
N PRO A 187 11.79 -9.32 -9.86
CA PRO A 187 12.84 -8.31 -9.85
C PRO A 187 14.07 -8.90 -9.14
N LYS A 188 15.26 -8.42 -9.48
CA LYS A 188 16.49 -8.85 -8.81
C LYS A 188 16.45 -8.48 -7.32
N GLU A 189 17.01 -9.36 -6.49
CA GLU A 189 17.16 -9.12 -5.06
C GLU A 189 17.89 -7.80 -4.80
N ASN A 190 19.01 -7.56 -5.49
CA ASN A 190 19.77 -6.32 -5.37
C ASN A 190 20.18 -5.82 -6.78
N PRO A 191 19.32 -5.05 -7.47
CA PRO A 191 19.57 -4.59 -8.83
C PRO A 191 20.73 -3.59 -8.91
N ILE A 192 21.10 -2.92 -7.82
CA ILE A 192 22.22 -1.96 -7.78
C ILE A 192 23.54 -2.60 -8.16
N ARG A 193 23.72 -3.89 -7.93
CA ARG A 193 24.94 -4.62 -8.30
C ARG A 193 25.24 -4.56 -9.79
N ASP A 194 24.23 -4.32 -10.63
CA ASP A 194 24.38 -4.21 -12.07
C ASP A 194 24.69 -2.79 -12.56
N LEU A 195 24.64 -1.77 -11.69
CA LEU A 195 24.91 -0.38 -12.10
C LEU A 195 26.40 -0.22 -12.42
N LYS A 196 26.71 0.02 -13.70
CA LYS A 196 28.08 0.09 -14.21
C LYS A 196 28.73 1.46 -13.95
N ASN A 197 28.00 2.53 -14.22
CA ASN A 197 28.49 3.90 -13.99
C ASN A 197 27.99 4.38 -12.61
N LYS A 198 28.94 4.55 -11.68
CA LYS A 198 28.72 5.09 -10.33
C LYS A 198 29.42 6.44 -10.13
N ASP A 199 29.72 7.15 -11.22
CA ASP A 199 30.30 8.49 -11.16
C ASP A 199 29.42 9.39 -10.28
N LYS A 200 30.09 10.25 -9.50
CA LYS A 200 29.41 11.16 -8.58
C LYS A 200 28.68 12.23 -9.38
N ILE A 201 27.39 12.39 -9.08
CA ILE A 201 26.58 13.47 -9.62
C ILE A 201 26.71 14.67 -8.68
N ILE A 202 27.17 15.79 -9.22
CA ILE A 202 27.32 17.03 -8.48
C ILE A 202 26.16 17.95 -8.86
N LEU A 203 25.22 18.13 -7.94
CA LEU A 203 24.15 19.11 -8.10
C LEU A 203 24.70 20.52 -7.81
N SER A 204 24.21 21.53 -8.52
CA SER A 204 24.72 22.89 -8.39
C SER A 204 24.47 23.46 -6.98
N SER A 205 25.33 24.39 -6.54
CA SER A 205 25.14 25.07 -5.25
C SER A 205 23.83 25.87 -5.22
N GLU A 206 23.41 26.44 -6.36
CA GLU A 206 22.11 27.12 -6.48
C GLU A 206 20.95 26.16 -6.23
N PHE A 207 21.01 24.96 -6.81
CA PHE A 207 20.01 23.91 -6.58
C PHE A 207 19.99 23.51 -5.10
N LEU A 208 21.15 23.24 -4.49
CA LEU A 208 21.24 22.79 -3.10
C LEU A 208 20.89 23.87 -2.07
N ASN A 209 21.10 25.15 -2.39
CA ASN A 209 20.64 26.26 -1.55
C ASN A 209 19.12 26.41 -1.59
N THR A 210 18.51 26.16 -2.75
CA THR A 210 17.04 26.22 -2.91
C THR A 210 16.37 24.98 -2.33
N TYR A 211 16.95 23.82 -2.57
CA TYR A 211 16.46 22.51 -2.16
C TYR A 211 17.58 21.79 -1.37
N PRO A 212 17.72 22.07 -0.08
CA PRO A 212 18.70 21.39 0.75
C PRO A 212 18.40 19.89 0.84
N ALA A 213 19.46 19.07 0.82
CA ALA A 213 19.30 17.63 1.01
C ALA A 213 18.71 17.33 2.40
N GLY A 214 17.84 16.31 2.47
CA GLY A 214 17.16 15.90 3.69
C GLY A 214 18.05 15.26 4.75
N ASP A 215 19.34 15.03 4.44
CA ASP A 215 20.31 14.34 5.29
C ASP A 215 20.28 14.79 6.75
N VAL A 216 20.32 16.12 7.01
CA VAL A 216 20.33 16.67 8.37
C VAL A 216 19.01 16.39 9.11
N LEU A 217 17.87 16.50 8.41
CA LEU A 217 16.54 16.24 8.98
C LEU A 217 16.33 14.75 9.29
N LEU A 218 17.08 13.87 8.64
CA LEU A 218 17.00 12.43 8.83
C LEU A 218 17.91 11.89 9.96
N GLU A 219 18.84 12.69 10.49
CA GLU A 219 19.68 12.29 11.64
C GLU A 219 18.91 12.37 12.97
N ASP A 220 18.07 13.40 13.14
CA ASP A 220 17.17 13.54 14.30
C ASP A 220 15.72 13.74 13.82
N ILE A 221 15.10 12.62 13.45
CA ILE A 221 13.74 12.58 12.90
C ILE A 221 12.71 13.14 13.90
N GLY A 222 12.88 12.84 15.19
CA GLY A 222 11.94 13.29 16.23
C GLY A 222 11.93 14.79 16.39
N LYS A 223 13.12 15.41 16.46
CA LYS A 223 13.26 16.86 16.52
C LYS A 223 12.81 17.56 15.22
N SER A 224 13.04 16.94 14.07
CA SER A 224 12.65 17.53 12.79
C SER A 224 11.13 17.54 12.64
N ILE A 225 10.46 16.43 12.96
CA ILE A 225 9.00 16.30 12.86
C ILE A 225 8.28 17.33 13.74
N SER A 226 8.77 17.59 14.95
CA SER A 226 8.12 18.55 15.86
C SER A 226 8.17 20.01 15.38
N GLN A 227 8.86 20.28 14.27
CA GLN A 227 8.95 21.60 13.63
C GLN A 227 8.11 21.70 12.35
N PHE A 228 7.60 20.58 11.83
CA PHE A 228 6.84 20.57 10.58
C PHE A 228 5.40 21.01 10.81
N ASP A 229 4.84 21.75 9.87
CA ASP A 229 3.42 22.16 9.88
C ASP A 229 2.52 21.00 9.38
N ILE A 230 2.36 20.00 10.25
CA ILE A 230 1.58 18.77 10.07
C ILE A 230 0.73 18.48 11.33
N ASP A 231 -0.15 17.48 11.28
CA ASP A 231 -0.96 17.09 12.44
C ASP A 231 -0.12 16.39 13.52
N HIS A 232 -0.01 17.02 14.69
CA HIS A 232 0.71 16.51 15.86
C HIS A 232 -0.19 15.77 16.87
N GLU A 233 -1.51 15.68 16.63
CA GLU A 233 -2.42 14.88 17.47
C GLU A 233 -2.28 13.38 17.19
N ILE A 234 -1.91 13.01 15.96
CA ILE A 234 -1.72 11.63 15.54
C ILE A 234 -0.28 11.18 15.78
N LEU A 235 -0.04 10.71 17.01
CA LEU A 235 1.28 10.36 17.50
C LEU A 235 1.92 9.16 16.76
N PRO A 236 3.26 9.11 16.70
CA PRO A 236 3.97 7.97 16.17
C PRO A 236 3.72 6.66 16.92
N ILE A 237 3.81 5.56 16.18
CA ILE A 237 3.65 4.20 16.70
C ILE A 237 5.00 3.57 17.06
N GLY A 238 5.00 2.47 17.81
CA GLY A 238 6.22 1.76 18.19
C GLY A 238 6.93 1.04 17.04
N ALA A 239 6.21 0.74 15.95
CA ALA A 239 6.79 0.09 14.77
C ALA A 239 7.72 1.05 14.01
N LYS A 240 8.91 0.57 13.65
CA LYS A 240 9.87 1.33 12.84
C LYS A 240 9.58 1.19 11.35
N GLY A 241 9.60 2.29 10.61
CA GLY A 241 9.28 2.33 9.18
C GLY A 241 10.40 1.90 8.23
N THR A 242 11.34 1.07 8.71
CA THR A 242 12.49 0.59 7.95
C THR A 242 12.22 -0.76 7.28
N ARG A 243 12.92 -1.05 6.19
CA ARG A 243 12.97 -2.38 5.58
C ARG A 243 13.52 -3.41 6.56
N LYS A 244 14.54 -3.08 7.37
CA LYS A 244 15.04 -4.00 8.40
C LYS A 244 13.92 -4.44 9.37
N ALA A 245 13.06 -3.51 9.79
CA ALA A 245 11.91 -3.84 10.64
C ALA A 245 10.87 -4.69 9.90
N ALA A 246 10.64 -4.41 8.61
CA ALA A 246 9.76 -5.25 7.78
C ALA A 246 10.25 -6.70 7.69
N LEU A 247 11.56 -6.91 7.47
CA LEU A 247 12.15 -8.24 7.44
C LEU A 247 12.05 -8.96 8.78
N ALA A 248 12.37 -8.27 9.87
CA ALA A 248 12.22 -8.85 11.21
C ALA A 248 10.76 -9.26 11.49
N LYS A 249 9.79 -8.48 11.00
CA LYS A 249 8.37 -8.81 11.13
C LYS A 249 7.96 -10.00 10.26
N LEU A 250 8.52 -10.13 9.05
CA LEU A 250 8.32 -11.29 8.19
C LEU A 250 8.90 -12.56 8.83
N ASP A 251 10.11 -12.48 9.38
CA ASP A 251 10.77 -13.61 10.06
C ASP A 251 9.95 -14.08 11.27
N ASP A 252 9.50 -13.14 12.11
CA ASP A 252 8.60 -13.42 13.23
C ASP A 252 7.30 -14.12 12.77
N PHE A 253 6.68 -13.61 11.71
CA PHE A 253 5.49 -14.23 11.14
C PHE A 253 5.74 -15.66 10.67
N ILE A 254 6.82 -15.88 9.90
CA ILE A 254 7.19 -17.19 9.37
C ILE A 254 7.43 -18.20 10.48
N VAL A 255 8.14 -17.81 11.53
CA VAL A 255 8.51 -18.70 12.64
C VAL A 255 7.34 -18.97 13.57
N ASN A 256 6.57 -17.93 13.93
CA ASN A 256 5.64 -17.99 15.06
C ASN A 256 4.16 -18.05 14.67
N SER A 257 3.81 -17.79 13.41
CA SER A 257 2.41 -17.55 13.02
C SER A 257 1.95 -18.22 11.73
N LEU A 258 2.85 -18.40 10.74
CA LEU A 258 2.49 -18.85 9.39
C LEU A 258 1.68 -20.15 9.39
N PHE A 259 2.11 -21.17 10.12
CA PHE A 259 1.45 -22.47 10.11
C PHE A 259 0.11 -22.52 10.87
N GLU A 260 -0.16 -21.52 11.72
CA GLU A 260 -1.45 -21.38 12.41
C GLU A 260 -2.35 -20.31 11.73
N TYR A 261 -1.88 -19.65 10.68
CA TYR A 261 -2.54 -18.52 10.05
C TYR A 261 -3.99 -18.85 9.64
N ASN A 262 -4.20 -19.97 8.94
CA ASN A 262 -5.53 -20.29 8.41
C ASN A 262 -6.58 -20.43 9.51
N GLU A 263 -6.22 -21.06 10.62
CA GLU A 263 -7.13 -21.32 11.74
C GLU A 263 -7.30 -20.07 12.62
N LYS A 264 -6.23 -19.30 12.83
CA LYS A 264 -6.19 -18.26 13.87
C LYS A 264 -6.25 -16.81 13.38
N ARG A 265 -6.12 -16.53 12.07
CA ARG A 265 -6.13 -15.15 11.52
C ARG A 265 -7.37 -14.32 11.84
N ASN A 266 -8.48 -14.97 12.18
CA ASN A 266 -9.73 -14.30 12.53
C ASN A 266 -9.86 -14.01 14.03
N HIS A 267 -8.93 -14.47 14.87
CA HIS A 267 -9.01 -14.35 16.33
C HIS A 267 -8.10 -13.22 16.84
N PRO A 268 -8.65 -12.06 17.25
CA PRO A 268 -7.84 -10.91 17.67
C PRO A 268 -6.87 -11.20 18.81
N ASP A 269 -7.25 -12.07 19.76
CA ASP A 269 -6.40 -12.46 20.89
C ASP A 269 -5.21 -13.36 20.51
N GLU A 270 -5.24 -14.03 19.35
CA GLU A 270 -4.20 -14.99 18.97
C GLU A 270 -3.02 -14.32 18.24
N GLN A 271 -3.23 -13.13 17.65
CA GLN A 271 -2.20 -12.33 16.95
C GLN A 271 -1.44 -13.06 15.84
N LYS A 272 -2.09 -13.99 15.13
CA LYS A 272 -1.45 -14.85 14.10
C LYS A 272 -1.44 -14.28 12.68
N THR A 273 -1.52 -12.96 12.52
CA THR A 273 -1.41 -12.29 11.21
C THR A 273 -0.01 -11.71 11.00
N SER A 274 0.43 -11.53 9.75
CA SER A 274 1.78 -11.02 9.47
C SER A 274 2.06 -9.61 10.00
N GLY A 275 1.04 -8.75 10.07
CA GLY A 275 1.22 -7.34 10.45
C GLY A 275 2.04 -6.51 9.46
N LEU A 276 2.28 -7.01 8.24
CA LEU A 276 3.19 -6.39 7.27
C LEU A 276 2.56 -5.24 6.46
N SER A 277 1.27 -4.92 6.65
CA SER A 277 0.53 -4.01 5.78
C SER A 277 1.13 -2.60 5.69
N GLY A 278 1.60 -2.03 6.81
CA GLY A 278 2.26 -0.72 6.81
C GLY A 278 3.56 -0.68 5.99
N TRP A 279 4.37 -1.73 6.06
CA TRP A 279 5.61 -1.82 5.26
C TRP A 279 5.33 -2.11 3.78
N LEU A 280 4.30 -2.90 3.47
CA LEU A 280 3.84 -3.11 2.10
C LEU A 280 3.29 -1.83 1.48
N HIS A 281 2.50 -1.06 2.23
CA HIS A 281 1.91 0.21 1.80
C HIS A 281 2.98 1.23 1.39
N PHE A 282 3.98 1.46 2.25
CA PHE A 282 5.09 2.36 1.95
C PHE A 282 6.22 1.72 1.13
N GLY A 283 5.98 0.53 0.57
CA GLY A 283 6.90 -0.17 -0.32
C GLY A 283 8.26 -0.51 0.29
N LYS A 284 8.34 -0.65 1.61
CA LYS A 284 9.57 -0.96 2.37
C LYS A 284 9.99 -2.43 2.22
N ILE A 285 9.05 -3.30 1.88
CA ILE A 285 9.28 -4.72 1.53
C ILE A 285 8.53 -5.06 0.24
N SER A 286 9.09 -5.96 -0.57
CA SER A 286 8.45 -6.44 -1.79
C SER A 286 7.44 -7.54 -1.49
N GLU A 287 6.28 -7.52 -2.15
CA GLU A 287 5.34 -8.65 -2.09
C GLU A 287 6.01 -9.95 -2.58
N TYR A 288 6.81 -9.88 -3.64
CA TYR A 288 7.56 -11.04 -4.14
C TYR A 288 8.47 -11.63 -3.07
N GLU A 289 9.13 -10.78 -2.27
CA GLU A 289 10.03 -11.24 -1.20
C GLU A 289 9.27 -12.00 -0.11
N ILE A 290 8.06 -11.53 0.25
CA ILE A 290 7.17 -12.22 1.19
C ILE A 290 6.70 -13.56 0.61
N VAL A 291 6.22 -13.57 -0.63
CA VAL A 291 5.72 -14.77 -1.32
C VAL A 291 6.83 -15.83 -1.42
N LYS A 292 8.03 -15.41 -1.83
CA LYS A 292 9.20 -16.28 -1.90
C LYS A 292 9.51 -16.90 -0.54
N ALA A 293 9.62 -16.09 0.51
CA ALA A 293 9.97 -16.56 1.85
C ALA A 293 8.91 -17.51 2.44
N VAL A 294 7.63 -17.33 2.11
CA VAL A 294 6.54 -18.21 2.54
C VAL A 294 6.51 -19.51 1.74
N LEU A 295 6.76 -19.46 0.42
CA LEU A 295 6.83 -20.67 -0.41
C LEU A 295 8.04 -21.55 -0.05
N GLU A 296 9.14 -20.96 0.41
CA GLU A 296 10.29 -21.68 0.97
C GLU A 296 9.96 -22.47 2.26
N LYS A 297 8.74 -22.32 2.82
CA LYS A 297 8.24 -23.08 3.99
C LYS A 297 7.25 -24.18 3.63
N GLN A 298 7.05 -24.44 2.34
CA GLN A 298 6.25 -25.58 1.91
C GLN A 298 6.90 -26.92 2.32
N PRO A 299 6.12 -28.03 2.34
CA PRO A 299 6.66 -29.37 2.55
C PRO A 299 7.81 -29.73 1.61
N GLU A 300 8.69 -30.66 2.01
CA GLU A 300 9.89 -31.03 1.25
C GLU A 300 9.60 -31.59 -0.15
N ASP A 301 8.43 -32.21 -0.34
CA ASP A 301 7.96 -32.77 -1.62
C ASP A 301 7.24 -31.75 -2.50
N TRP A 302 7.12 -30.49 -2.05
CA TRP A 302 6.47 -29.42 -2.81
C TRP A 302 7.47 -28.67 -3.70
N ASP A 303 7.10 -28.45 -4.97
CA ASP A 303 7.79 -27.53 -5.86
C ASP A 303 6.81 -26.71 -6.73
N ILE A 304 7.33 -25.83 -7.59
CA ILE A 304 6.52 -25.01 -8.51
C ILE A 304 5.68 -25.88 -9.47
N GLY A 305 6.14 -27.09 -9.81
CA GLY A 305 5.43 -28.07 -10.62
C GLY A 305 4.19 -28.64 -9.93
N SER A 306 4.10 -28.57 -8.60
CA SER A 306 2.90 -28.93 -7.84
C SER A 306 1.71 -28.01 -8.11
N ILE A 307 1.92 -26.81 -8.68
CA ILE A 307 0.86 -25.83 -8.93
C ILE A 307 -0.10 -26.33 -10.03
N THR A 308 -1.40 -26.38 -9.71
CA THR A 308 -2.44 -26.73 -10.69
C THR A 308 -3.51 -25.67 -10.78
N ARG A 309 -3.85 -25.23 -12.00
CA ARG A 309 -4.96 -24.30 -12.21
C ARG A 309 -6.27 -24.92 -11.73
N ASN A 310 -6.98 -24.21 -10.86
CA ASN A 310 -8.21 -24.70 -10.23
C ASN A 310 -9.46 -23.87 -10.60
N GLY A 311 -9.35 -22.98 -11.60
CA GLY A 311 -10.46 -22.19 -12.11
C GLY A 311 -10.90 -21.04 -11.20
N GLY A 312 -9.99 -20.46 -10.41
CA GLY A 312 -10.25 -19.31 -9.54
C GLY A 312 -10.76 -19.67 -8.13
N LYS A 313 -10.66 -20.94 -7.73
CA LYS A 313 -10.91 -21.37 -6.34
C LYS A 313 -9.78 -20.89 -5.43
N ASN A 314 -10.10 -20.59 -4.18
CA ASN A 314 -9.17 -20.07 -3.17
C ASN A 314 -8.30 -21.15 -2.49
N SER A 315 -8.42 -22.42 -2.88
CA SER A 315 -7.58 -23.51 -2.39
C SER A 315 -7.33 -24.57 -3.47
N GLY A 316 -6.25 -25.33 -3.33
CA GLY A 316 -5.81 -26.32 -4.31
C GLY A 316 -5.21 -25.71 -5.58
N PHE A 317 -4.77 -24.46 -5.54
CA PHE A 317 -3.95 -23.88 -6.61
C PHE A 317 -2.48 -24.20 -6.36
N PHE A 318 -2.01 -23.96 -5.14
CA PHE A 318 -0.62 -24.22 -4.77
C PHE A 318 -0.36 -25.69 -4.44
N ASN A 319 -1.39 -26.45 -4.00
CA ASN A 319 -1.27 -27.86 -3.59
C ASN A 319 -0.16 -28.10 -2.55
N GLY A 320 -0.09 -27.21 -1.55
CA GLY A 320 0.86 -27.32 -0.44
C GLY A 320 0.16 -27.23 0.91
N ASN A 321 0.85 -26.69 1.92
CA ASN A 321 0.28 -26.47 3.24
C ASN A 321 -0.90 -25.48 3.17
N SER A 322 -2.01 -25.80 3.85
CA SER A 322 -3.24 -25.01 3.81
C SER A 322 -3.10 -23.63 4.46
N SER A 323 -2.25 -23.48 5.49
CA SER A 323 -1.96 -22.19 6.11
C SER A 323 -1.12 -21.29 5.22
N ILE A 324 -0.17 -21.87 4.50
CA ILE A 324 0.58 -21.16 3.46
C ILE A 324 -0.35 -20.70 2.33
N GLU A 325 -1.17 -21.60 1.78
CA GLU A 325 -2.12 -21.25 0.70
C GLU A 325 -3.14 -20.19 1.13
N SER A 326 -3.66 -20.28 2.36
CA SER A 326 -4.57 -19.27 2.93
C SER A 326 -3.90 -17.89 3.05
N PHE A 327 -2.63 -17.83 3.45
CA PHE A 327 -1.88 -16.58 3.48
C PHE A 327 -1.57 -16.04 2.08
N LEU A 328 -1.21 -16.92 1.14
CA LEU A 328 -0.93 -16.54 -0.26
C LEU A 328 -2.18 -15.96 -0.95
N ASP A 329 -3.38 -16.47 -0.66
CA ASP A 329 -4.61 -15.88 -1.19
C ASP A 329 -4.83 -14.44 -0.70
N GLU A 330 -4.43 -14.13 0.54
CA GLU A 330 -4.58 -12.80 1.11
C GLU A 330 -3.52 -11.84 0.59
N VAL A 331 -2.24 -12.24 0.61
CA VAL A 331 -1.13 -11.37 0.22
C VAL A 331 -1.03 -11.15 -1.30
N ILE A 332 -1.54 -12.09 -2.11
CA ILE A 332 -1.59 -11.98 -3.57
C ILE A 332 -3.01 -11.60 -4.03
N THR A 333 -3.99 -12.49 -3.90
CA THR A 333 -5.32 -12.27 -4.52
C THR A 333 -6.05 -11.07 -3.93
N TRP A 334 -6.23 -11.03 -2.61
CA TRP A 334 -7.00 -9.97 -1.96
C TRP A 334 -6.27 -8.64 -1.93
N ARG A 335 -4.95 -8.67 -1.83
CA ARG A 335 -4.13 -7.47 -1.97
C ARG A 335 -4.26 -6.90 -3.39
N GLU A 336 -3.93 -7.69 -4.39
CA GLU A 336 -3.77 -7.17 -5.75
C GLU A 336 -5.10 -6.89 -6.46
N VAL A 337 -6.21 -7.54 -6.10
CA VAL A 337 -7.52 -7.23 -6.71
C VAL A 337 -7.87 -5.75 -6.56
N GLY A 338 -7.51 -5.13 -5.43
CA GLY A 338 -7.70 -3.70 -5.21
C GLY A 338 -6.83 -2.83 -6.10
N PHE A 339 -5.57 -3.22 -6.31
CA PHE A 339 -4.65 -2.53 -7.21
C PHE A 339 -5.13 -2.60 -8.66
N HIS A 340 -5.52 -3.79 -9.12
CA HIS A 340 -6.04 -3.99 -10.47
C HIS A 340 -7.38 -3.28 -10.69
N TYR A 341 -8.27 -3.25 -9.69
CA TYR A 341 -9.51 -2.47 -9.78
C TYR A 341 -9.22 -0.97 -9.92
N ALA A 342 -8.37 -0.42 -9.04
CA ALA A 342 -8.03 1.00 -9.06
C ALA A 342 -7.25 1.40 -10.32
N HIS A 343 -6.46 0.49 -10.91
CA HIS A 343 -5.78 0.74 -12.18
C HIS A 343 -6.76 1.15 -13.29
N HIS A 344 -7.91 0.48 -13.36
CA HIS A 344 -8.94 0.73 -14.36
C HIS A 344 -9.96 1.81 -13.97
N ARG A 345 -10.18 2.02 -12.66
CA ARG A 345 -11.19 2.95 -12.15
C ARG A 345 -10.56 4.20 -11.53
N PRO A 346 -10.55 5.37 -12.20
CA PRO A 346 -10.10 6.62 -11.58
C PRO A 346 -11.01 7.08 -10.43
N ASP A 347 -12.27 6.64 -10.42
CA ASP A 347 -13.29 6.89 -9.42
C ASP A 347 -13.36 5.79 -8.35
N TYR A 348 -12.25 5.07 -8.12
CA TYR A 348 -12.17 3.92 -7.20
C TYR A 348 -12.65 4.22 -5.77
N ASP A 349 -12.58 5.50 -5.36
CA ASP A 349 -12.95 6.06 -4.06
C ASP A 349 -14.35 6.70 -4.05
N LYS A 350 -15.11 6.64 -5.15
CA LYS A 350 -16.44 7.26 -5.27
C LYS A 350 -17.56 6.25 -5.08
N PHE A 351 -18.64 6.67 -4.43
CA PHE A 351 -19.82 5.84 -4.19
C PHE A 351 -20.36 5.20 -5.49
N GLU A 352 -20.35 5.96 -6.58
CA GLU A 352 -20.85 5.57 -7.91
C GLU A 352 -20.11 4.38 -8.53
N SER A 353 -18.91 4.06 -8.03
CA SER A 353 -18.14 2.91 -8.47
C SER A 353 -18.59 1.58 -7.84
N LEU A 354 -19.56 1.62 -6.91
CA LEU A 354 -20.18 0.41 -6.35
C LEU A 354 -20.97 -0.36 -7.42
N PRO A 355 -21.04 -1.71 -7.33
CA PRO A 355 -21.83 -2.52 -8.24
C PRO A 355 -23.31 -2.08 -8.29
N ALA A 356 -23.98 -2.27 -9.44
CA ALA A 356 -25.37 -1.85 -9.62
C ALA A 356 -26.32 -2.44 -8.56
N TRP A 357 -26.16 -3.73 -8.21
CA TRP A 357 -26.98 -4.39 -7.19
C TRP A 357 -26.82 -3.77 -5.79
N VAL A 358 -25.64 -3.21 -5.50
CA VAL A 358 -25.39 -2.48 -4.25
C VAL A 358 -26.13 -1.15 -4.25
N GLN A 359 -26.03 -0.41 -5.35
CA GLN A 359 -26.70 0.89 -5.47
C GLN A 359 -28.22 0.74 -5.41
N GLU A 360 -28.77 -0.30 -6.04
CA GLU A 360 -30.19 -0.65 -6.00
C GLU A 360 -30.64 -0.95 -4.56
N THR A 361 -29.98 -1.90 -3.87
CA THR A 361 -30.39 -2.24 -2.51
C THR A 361 -30.21 -1.08 -1.52
N MET A 362 -29.19 -0.23 -1.68
CA MET A 362 -29.04 0.99 -0.87
C MET A 362 -30.12 2.04 -1.20
N ALA A 363 -30.62 2.10 -2.44
CA ALA A 363 -31.72 2.99 -2.79
C ALA A 363 -33.03 2.53 -2.14
N ASP A 364 -33.32 1.23 -2.17
CA ASP A 364 -34.53 0.63 -1.59
C ASP A 364 -34.60 0.85 -0.07
N HIS A 365 -33.45 0.81 0.62
CA HIS A 365 -33.35 0.94 2.07
C HIS A 365 -32.93 2.35 2.54
N ARG A 366 -33.03 3.36 1.66
CA ARG A 366 -32.63 4.74 1.99
C ARG A 366 -33.44 5.33 3.15
N ASP A 367 -34.71 5.00 3.25
CA ASP A 367 -35.63 5.64 4.20
C ASP A 367 -35.86 4.81 5.47
N ASP A 368 -35.16 3.67 5.60
CA ASP A 368 -35.24 2.80 6.78
C ASP A 368 -34.88 3.56 8.07
N LYS A 369 -35.52 3.23 9.18
CA LYS A 369 -35.19 3.86 10.45
C LYS A 369 -33.84 3.36 10.96
N ARG A 370 -32.93 4.28 11.30
CA ARG A 370 -31.66 3.95 11.97
C ARG A 370 -31.87 4.00 13.47
N GLU A 371 -31.50 2.93 14.18
CA GLU A 371 -31.66 2.83 15.63
C GLU A 371 -30.74 3.81 16.37
N HIS A 372 -29.51 3.96 15.88
CA HIS A 372 -28.50 4.87 16.40
C HIS A 372 -27.94 5.74 15.28
N LEU A 373 -27.57 6.97 15.61
CA LEU A 373 -26.86 7.89 14.72
C LEU A 373 -25.72 8.52 15.50
N TYR A 374 -24.52 8.43 14.95
CA TYR A 374 -23.33 9.05 15.53
C TYR A 374 -22.76 10.11 14.59
N THR A 375 -22.28 11.19 15.18
CA THR A 375 -21.45 12.19 14.51
C THR A 375 -20.08 11.59 14.16
N PHE A 376 -19.39 12.24 13.21
CA PHE A 376 -18.00 11.87 12.90
C PHE A 376 -17.11 11.88 14.15
N GLU A 377 -17.24 12.91 15.00
CA GLU A 377 -16.44 13.06 16.22
C GLU A 377 -16.67 11.92 17.23
N GLU A 378 -17.92 11.46 17.37
CA GLU A 378 -18.25 10.33 18.24
C GLU A 378 -17.61 9.03 17.74
N PHE A 379 -17.68 8.75 16.44
CA PHE A 379 -16.94 7.64 15.85
C PHE A 379 -15.43 7.82 16.04
N GLU A 380 -14.90 8.98 15.69
CA GLU A 380 -13.47 9.29 15.77
C GLU A 380 -12.91 9.08 17.17
N LYS A 381 -13.67 9.41 18.23
CA LYS A 381 -13.23 9.31 19.63
C LYS A 381 -13.62 8.00 20.32
N SER A 382 -14.07 6.99 19.58
CA SER A 382 -14.53 5.70 20.12
C SER A 382 -15.71 5.84 21.10
N LYS A 383 -16.70 6.68 20.78
CA LYS A 383 -17.84 7.03 21.65
C LYS A 383 -19.18 6.52 21.11
N THR A 384 -19.25 5.24 20.77
CA THR A 384 -20.52 4.57 20.46
C THR A 384 -21.06 3.78 21.66
N HIS A 385 -22.28 3.27 21.57
CA HIS A 385 -22.83 2.35 22.56
C HIS A 385 -22.14 0.98 22.55
N ASP A 386 -21.45 0.62 21.46
CA ASP A 386 -20.86 -0.69 21.26
C ASP A 386 -19.39 -0.73 21.69
N GLU A 387 -19.14 -1.39 22.82
CA GLU A 387 -17.80 -1.56 23.38
C GLU A 387 -16.81 -2.23 22.39
N LEU A 388 -17.24 -3.20 21.58
CA LEU A 388 -16.35 -3.89 20.66
C LEU A 388 -15.98 -2.98 19.48
N TRP A 389 -16.94 -2.20 18.98
CA TRP A 389 -16.66 -1.19 17.96
C TRP A 389 -15.68 -0.13 18.49
N ASN A 390 -15.93 0.37 19.70
CA ASN A 390 -15.05 1.35 20.36
C ASN A 390 -13.64 0.80 20.54
N ALA A 391 -13.48 -0.46 20.96
CA ALA A 391 -12.18 -1.11 21.09
C ALA A 391 -11.44 -1.20 19.75
N ALA A 392 -12.16 -1.52 18.66
CA ALA A 392 -11.58 -1.58 17.32
C ALA A 392 -11.11 -0.22 16.81
N GLN A 393 -11.91 0.82 17.05
CA GLN A 393 -11.53 2.20 16.74
C GLN A 393 -10.36 2.69 17.61
N THR A 394 -10.33 2.32 18.90
CA THR A 394 -9.21 2.65 19.80
C THR A 394 -7.91 2.03 19.31
N GLN A 395 -7.93 0.77 18.87
CA GLN A 395 -6.75 0.14 18.26
C GLN A 395 -6.27 0.93 17.03
N LEU A 396 -7.20 1.31 16.14
CA LEU A 396 -6.86 2.10 14.94
C LEU A 396 -6.21 3.44 15.32
N ARG A 397 -6.79 4.15 16.29
CA ARG A 397 -6.28 5.44 16.75
C ARG A 397 -4.91 5.33 17.40
N GLU A 398 -4.70 4.36 18.29
CA GLU A 398 -3.48 4.28 19.10
C GLU A 398 -2.34 3.56 18.37
N GLU A 399 -2.63 2.50 17.61
CA GLU A 399 -1.61 1.66 16.97
C GLU A 399 -1.51 1.87 15.46
N GLY A 400 -2.42 2.64 14.86
CA GLY A 400 -2.45 2.85 13.41
C GLY A 400 -2.80 1.60 12.61
N ILE A 401 -3.33 0.57 13.27
CA ILE A 401 -3.78 -0.67 12.65
C ILE A 401 -5.09 -1.10 13.31
N ILE A 402 -5.89 -1.87 12.57
CA ILE A 402 -7.10 -2.49 13.08
C ILE A 402 -7.12 -3.95 12.64
N HIS A 403 -7.41 -4.86 13.57
CA HIS A 403 -7.44 -6.29 13.25
C HIS A 403 -8.43 -6.56 12.10
N ASN A 404 -8.03 -7.30 11.06
CA ASN A 404 -8.81 -7.41 9.81
C ASN A 404 -10.26 -7.87 10.02
N TYR A 405 -10.49 -8.87 10.88
CA TYR A 405 -11.86 -9.32 11.20
C TYR A 405 -12.72 -8.20 11.81
N LEU A 406 -12.11 -7.38 12.66
CA LEU A 406 -12.76 -6.25 13.31
C LEU A 406 -12.87 -5.04 12.37
N ARG A 407 -11.98 -4.88 11.38
CA ARG A 407 -12.11 -3.87 10.31
C ARG A 407 -13.42 -4.04 9.54
N MET A 408 -13.78 -5.28 9.24
CA MET A 408 -15.06 -5.60 8.59
C MET A 408 -16.25 -5.22 9.48
N LEU A 409 -16.25 -5.65 10.75
CA LEU A 409 -17.31 -5.27 11.71
C LEU A 409 -17.40 -3.75 11.86
N TRP A 410 -16.26 -3.10 12.08
CA TRP A 410 -16.13 -1.65 12.21
C TRP A 410 -16.76 -0.92 11.03
N GLY A 411 -16.44 -1.36 9.80
CA GLY A 411 -17.00 -0.80 8.58
C GLY A 411 -18.51 -0.97 8.46
N LYS A 412 -19.02 -2.18 8.77
CA LYS A 412 -20.46 -2.46 8.74
C LYS A 412 -21.23 -1.62 9.75
N LYS A 413 -20.68 -1.40 10.95
CA LYS A 413 -21.35 -0.61 11.99
C LYS A 413 -21.41 0.89 11.69
N VAL A 414 -20.39 1.45 11.02
CA VAL A 414 -20.50 2.85 10.54
C VAL A 414 -21.64 2.98 9.52
N ILE A 415 -21.83 1.99 8.63
CA ILE A 415 -22.98 1.98 7.71
C ILE A 415 -24.32 1.94 8.47
N GLU A 416 -24.40 1.14 9.54
CA GLU A 416 -25.62 1.00 10.35
C GLU A 416 -25.97 2.27 11.15
N TRP A 417 -24.96 3.02 11.60
CA TRP A 417 -25.12 4.13 12.55
C TRP A 417 -24.81 5.51 11.97
N THR A 418 -24.95 5.67 10.65
CA THR A 418 -24.90 6.95 9.96
C THR A 418 -26.23 7.26 9.26
N PRO A 419 -26.51 8.54 8.96
CA PRO A 419 -27.79 8.93 8.34
C PRO A 419 -28.02 8.28 6.97
N ASP A 420 -26.95 8.07 6.20
CA ASP A 420 -27.00 7.54 4.85
C ASP A 420 -25.65 6.91 4.44
N TYR A 421 -25.68 6.11 3.37
CA TYR A 421 -24.52 5.35 2.90
C TYR A 421 -23.37 6.22 2.36
N ARG A 422 -23.63 7.44 1.89
CA ARG A 422 -22.57 8.35 1.42
C ARG A 422 -21.85 8.96 2.61
N THR A 423 -22.60 9.42 3.62
CA THR A 423 -22.03 9.84 4.90
C THR A 423 -21.21 8.72 5.53
N ALA A 424 -21.71 7.48 5.50
CA ALA A 424 -20.95 6.30 5.95
C ALA A 424 -19.62 6.15 5.22
N LEU A 425 -19.64 6.24 3.88
CA LEU A 425 -18.44 6.12 3.05
C LEU A 425 -17.41 7.22 3.37
N ASP A 426 -17.87 8.46 3.49
CA ASP A 426 -17.01 9.61 3.80
C ASP A 426 -16.34 9.43 5.18
N TYR A 427 -17.11 9.01 6.20
CA TYR A 427 -16.57 8.74 7.53
C TYR A 427 -15.56 7.59 7.51
N LEU A 428 -15.85 6.51 6.80
CA LEU A 428 -14.95 5.35 6.68
C LEU A 428 -13.63 5.71 6.02
N ILE A 429 -13.67 6.50 4.94
CA ILE A 429 -12.47 6.96 4.23
C ILE A 429 -11.65 7.88 5.14
N GLU A 430 -12.29 8.85 5.79
CA GLU A 430 -11.61 9.82 6.64
C GLU A 430 -10.96 9.14 7.86
N LEU A 431 -11.71 8.35 8.63
CA LEU A 431 -11.18 7.62 9.79
C LEU A 431 -10.03 6.69 9.38
N ASN A 432 -10.19 5.96 8.28
CA ASN A 432 -9.14 5.05 7.82
C ASN A 432 -7.88 5.81 7.41
N ASN A 433 -8.00 6.84 6.59
CA ASN A 433 -6.84 7.55 6.05
C ASN A 433 -6.15 8.45 7.08
N LYS A 434 -6.89 8.95 8.08
CA LYS A 434 -6.34 9.72 9.19
C LYS A 434 -5.47 8.88 10.13
N TYR A 435 -5.89 7.65 10.42
CA TYR A 435 -5.24 6.84 11.47
C TYR A 435 -4.42 5.65 10.95
N ALA A 436 -4.85 4.97 9.88
CA ALA A 436 -4.22 3.72 9.45
C ALA A 436 -2.86 3.97 8.80
N ILE A 437 -1.82 3.26 9.28
CA ILE A 437 -0.50 3.25 8.66
C ILE A 437 -0.54 2.63 7.25
N ASP A 438 -1.54 1.80 6.98
CA ASP A 438 -1.83 1.19 5.67
C ASP A 438 -3.00 1.84 4.92
N GLY A 439 -3.40 3.06 5.31
CA GLY A 439 -4.46 3.83 4.66
C GLY A 439 -4.01 4.51 3.36
N ARG A 440 -4.97 5.09 2.61
CA ARG A 440 -4.75 5.69 1.26
C ARG A 440 -4.21 4.71 0.23
N ASP A 441 -4.47 3.43 0.43
CA ASP A 441 -3.96 2.32 -0.36
C ASP A 441 -5.09 1.66 -1.15
N PRO A 442 -4.83 1.06 -2.33
CA PRO A 442 -5.86 0.31 -3.04
C PRO A 442 -6.53 -0.77 -2.16
N ASN A 443 -5.78 -1.34 -1.21
CA ASN A 443 -6.32 -2.29 -0.22
C ASN A 443 -7.30 -1.63 0.75
N SER A 444 -6.97 -0.44 1.28
CA SER A 444 -7.83 0.22 2.24
C SER A 444 -9.15 0.67 1.61
N TYR A 445 -9.10 1.22 0.39
CA TYR A 445 -10.32 1.53 -0.36
C TYR A 445 -11.11 0.25 -0.67
N SER A 446 -10.45 -0.83 -1.10
CA SER A 446 -11.14 -2.10 -1.37
C SER A 446 -11.80 -2.70 -0.12
N GLY A 447 -11.14 -2.63 1.04
CA GLY A 447 -11.70 -3.09 2.31
C GLY A 447 -12.91 -2.26 2.77
N ILE A 448 -12.84 -0.93 2.63
CA ILE A 448 -13.98 -0.03 2.89
C ILE A 448 -15.13 -0.38 1.94
N PHE A 449 -14.88 -0.42 0.64
CA PHE A 449 -15.91 -0.67 -0.35
C PHE A 449 -16.45 -2.10 -0.30
N TRP A 450 -15.69 -3.07 0.21
CA TRP A 450 -16.21 -4.40 0.53
C TRP A 450 -17.25 -4.35 1.66
N CYS A 451 -17.08 -3.47 2.64
CA CYS A 451 -18.13 -3.21 3.63
C CYS A 451 -19.41 -2.66 2.97
N LEU A 452 -19.28 -1.93 1.86
CA LEU A 452 -20.40 -1.49 1.04
C LEU A 452 -20.82 -2.51 -0.04
N GLY A 453 -20.20 -3.69 -0.14
CA GLY A 453 -20.62 -4.77 -1.06
C GLY A 453 -19.76 -4.98 -2.31
N ARG A 454 -18.70 -4.17 -2.53
CA ARG A 454 -17.73 -4.44 -3.61
C ARG A 454 -17.03 -5.78 -3.39
N PHE A 455 -16.88 -6.57 -4.45
CA PHE A 455 -16.29 -7.92 -4.44
C PHE A 455 -17.02 -8.95 -3.57
N ASP A 456 -18.18 -8.62 -2.99
CA ASP A 456 -19.05 -9.55 -2.27
C ASP A 456 -20.28 -9.90 -3.14
N ARG A 457 -21.10 -10.80 -2.63
CA ARG A 457 -22.40 -11.17 -3.20
C ARG A 457 -23.55 -10.61 -2.37
N ALA A 458 -24.75 -10.64 -2.94
CA ALA A 458 -25.98 -10.37 -2.19
C ALA A 458 -26.21 -11.40 -1.06
N TRP A 459 -26.71 -10.91 0.06
CA TRP A 459 -27.10 -11.68 1.24
C TRP A 459 -28.61 -11.55 1.50
N GLN A 460 -29.10 -12.23 2.53
CA GLN A 460 -30.48 -12.09 2.99
C GLN A 460 -30.76 -10.62 3.32
N GLU A 461 -31.86 -10.11 2.77
CA GLU A 461 -32.31 -8.73 2.91
C GLU A 461 -32.69 -8.38 4.35
N ARG A 462 -32.30 -7.19 4.81
CA ARG A 462 -32.53 -6.66 6.16
C ARG A 462 -32.72 -5.15 6.10
N GLU A 463 -33.43 -4.59 7.07
CA GLU A 463 -33.47 -3.12 7.24
C GLU A 463 -32.05 -2.54 7.34
N VAL A 464 -31.87 -1.35 6.78
CA VAL A 464 -30.64 -0.57 6.63
C VAL A 464 -29.58 -1.23 5.75
N PHE A 465 -29.33 -2.53 5.86
CA PHE A 465 -28.30 -3.19 5.06
C PHE A 465 -28.79 -3.65 3.69
N GLY A 466 -30.10 -3.78 3.50
CA GLY A 466 -30.65 -4.50 2.36
C GLY A 466 -29.93 -5.82 2.16
N LYS A 467 -29.40 -6.03 0.96
CA LYS A 467 -28.68 -7.26 0.56
C LYS A 467 -27.18 -7.23 0.87
N LEU A 468 -26.68 -6.23 1.58
CA LEU A 468 -25.29 -6.21 2.04
C LEU A 468 -25.05 -7.29 3.10
N ARG A 469 -23.83 -7.80 3.17
CA ARG A 469 -23.45 -8.71 4.27
C ARG A 469 -23.58 -7.99 5.61
N TYR A 470 -24.40 -8.56 6.50
CA TYR A 470 -24.59 -8.07 7.86
C TYR A 470 -23.56 -8.66 8.84
N MET A 471 -23.13 -7.87 9.83
CA MET A 471 -22.27 -8.30 10.93
C MET A 471 -22.69 -7.63 12.24
N THR A 472 -22.72 -8.41 13.33
CA THR A 472 -23.01 -7.89 14.68
C THR A 472 -21.88 -8.17 15.66
N SER A 473 -21.76 -7.32 16.66
CA SER A 473 -20.83 -7.52 17.77
C SER A 473 -21.21 -8.73 18.60
N GLU A 474 -22.50 -9.00 18.79
CA GLU A 474 -22.98 -10.22 19.47
C GLU A 474 -22.51 -11.49 18.75
N SER A 475 -22.69 -11.57 17.43
CA SER A 475 -22.23 -12.73 16.64
C SER A 475 -20.71 -12.84 16.65
N THR A 476 -20.01 -11.70 16.64
CA THR A 476 -18.55 -11.65 16.72
C THR A 476 -18.05 -12.19 18.05
N ARG A 477 -18.65 -11.78 19.18
CA ARG A 477 -18.31 -12.28 20.53
C ARG A 477 -18.51 -13.79 20.68
N LYS A 478 -19.49 -14.37 19.97
CA LYS A 478 -19.70 -15.83 19.94
C LYS A 478 -18.67 -16.58 19.08
N LYS A 479 -18.10 -15.91 18.07
CA LYS A 479 -17.25 -16.55 17.06
C LYS A 479 -15.75 -16.44 17.34
N VAL A 480 -15.29 -15.36 17.95
CA VAL A 480 -13.86 -15.10 18.15
C VAL A 480 -13.54 -14.74 19.61
N LYS A 481 -12.32 -15.03 20.05
CA LYS A 481 -11.83 -14.68 21.38
C LYS A 481 -11.46 -13.19 21.41
N LEU A 482 -11.94 -12.49 22.43
CA LEU A 482 -11.83 -11.02 22.55
C LEU A 482 -11.41 -10.57 23.96
N ASN A 483 -11.06 -11.48 24.85
CA ASN A 483 -10.81 -11.14 26.25
C ASN A 483 -9.59 -10.23 26.38
N GLN A 484 -8.48 -10.59 25.73
CA GLN A 484 -7.26 -9.78 25.77
C GLN A 484 -7.46 -8.49 24.96
N TYR A 485 -8.14 -8.58 23.82
CA TYR A 485 -8.45 -7.45 22.96
C TYR A 485 -9.27 -6.38 23.68
N LEU A 486 -10.37 -6.77 24.32
CA LEU A 486 -11.23 -5.87 25.09
C LEU A 486 -10.55 -5.38 26.38
N ASN A 487 -9.70 -6.18 27.02
CA ASN A 487 -8.92 -5.68 28.16
C ASN A 487 -7.89 -4.61 27.74
N LYS A 488 -7.34 -4.72 26.53
CA LYS A 488 -6.34 -3.78 26.02
C LYS A 488 -6.95 -2.50 25.47
N TYR A 489 -8.01 -2.62 24.67
CA TYR A 489 -8.61 -1.50 23.93
C TYR A 489 -10.05 -1.17 24.32
N GLY A 490 -10.74 -2.09 25.00
CA GLY A 490 -12.01 -1.85 25.65
C GLY A 490 -11.81 -1.16 27.00
N ALA A 491 -12.91 -0.69 27.58
CA ALA A 491 -12.96 0.30 28.66
C ALA A 491 -12.43 1.68 28.24
N GLN A 492 -13.31 2.68 28.40
CA GLN A 492 -13.08 4.09 28.09
C GLN A 492 -11.89 4.68 28.89
N LYS A 493 -10.65 4.47 28.43
CA LYS A 493 -9.48 5.27 28.86
C LYS A 493 -9.48 6.70 28.28
N SER A 494 -10.43 7.01 27.39
CA SER A 494 -10.57 8.31 26.70
C SER A 494 -11.70 9.20 27.23
N LEU A 495 -12.25 8.89 28.43
CA LEU A 495 -13.28 9.72 29.11
C LEU A 495 -12.88 10.17 30.52
N LEU A 496 -11.57 10.26 30.81
CA LEU A 496 -11.05 11.00 31.96
C LEU A 496 -10.18 12.16 31.50
#